data_AF-A0A7R9WJ28-F1
#
_entry.id   AF-A0A7R9WJ28-F1
#
_cell.length_a   1.000
_cell.length_b   1.000
_cell.length_c   1.000
_cell.angle_alpha   90.00
_cell.angle_beta   90.00
_cell.angle_gamma   90.00
#
_symmetry.space_group_name_H-M   'P 1'
#
loop_
_entity.id
_entity.type
_entity.pdbx_description
1 polymer ?
#
loop_
_entity_poly.entity_id
_entity_poly.type
_entity_poly.pdbx_seq_one_letter_code
_entity_poly.pdbx_strand_id
1 'polypeptide(L)'
;KLWDLAQKALEGVDPDFGAACTAVAVTHGFTGSPHIDRQNVGPFYGLALGDFEDGTGEVVVECSARILAKVDTKGRLGRVDGRFPHWVAPYDAERERYSLIYYQTAGDARPVGAAVFEVPTSTE
;
A
#
# COMPACT_ATOMS: atom_id res chain seq x y z
N LYS A 1 -15.11 -14.91 5.27
CA LYS A 1 -15.67 -13.69 5.92
C LYS A 1 -14.70 -12.50 5.97
N LEU A 2 -13.40 -12.64 6.31
CA LEU A 2 -12.45 -11.51 6.18
C LEU A 2 -12.03 -11.26 4.72
N TRP A 3 -11.61 -12.32 4.02
CA TRP A 3 -11.28 -12.27 2.59
C TRP A 3 -12.40 -11.61 1.75
N ASP A 4 -13.64 -12.05 1.95
CA ASP A 4 -14.79 -11.52 1.20
C ASP A 4 -15.03 -10.02 1.47
N LEU A 5 -14.79 -9.55 2.70
CA LEU A 5 -14.92 -8.14 3.04
C LEU A 5 -13.77 -7.32 2.45
N ALA A 6 -12.55 -7.86 2.50
CA ALA A 6 -11.37 -7.26 1.90
C ALA A 6 -11.56 -7.10 0.38
N GLN A 7 -11.96 -8.17 -0.30
CA GLN A 7 -12.26 -8.14 -1.74
C GLN A 7 -13.36 -7.13 -2.06
N LYS A 8 -14.46 -7.10 -1.28
CA LYS A 8 -15.52 -6.09 -1.48
C LYS A 8 -15.02 -4.65 -1.31
N ALA A 9 -14.14 -4.39 -0.34
CA ALA A 9 -13.57 -3.07 -0.14
C ALA A 9 -12.71 -2.65 -1.35
N LEU A 10 -11.89 -3.56 -1.85
CA LEU A 10 -11.05 -3.34 -3.03
C LEU A 10 -11.89 -3.15 -4.30
N GLU A 11 -12.87 -4.03 -4.55
CA GLU A 11 -13.78 -3.96 -5.69
C GLU A 11 -14.59 -2.66 -5.73
N GLY A 12 -14.89 -2.09 -4.56
CA GLY A 12 -15.55 -0.79 -4.44
C GLY A 12 -14.69 0.40 -4.90
N VAL A 13 -13.37 0.23 -5.04
CA VAL A 13 -12.42 1.27 -5.47
C VAL A 13 -11.83 0.98 -6.85
N ASP A 14 -11.40 -0.26 -7.10
CA ASP A 14 -10.82 -0.71 -8.37
C ASP A 14 -11.31 -2.15 -8.64
N PRO A 15 -12.44 -2.34 -9.35
CA PRO A 15 -13.01 -3.66 -9.62
C PRO A 15 -12.09 -4.53 -10.49
N ASP A 16 -11.33 -3.92 -11.40
CA ASP A 16 -10.38 -4.63 -12.26
C ASP A 16 -9.22 -5.19 -11.43
N PHE A 17 -8.70 -4.41 -10.48
CA PHE A 17 -7.70 -4.90 -9.55
C PHE A 17 -8.29 -5.93 -8.58
N GLY A 18 -9.54 -5.74 -8.11
CA GLY A 18 -10.27 -6.71 -7.30
C GLY A 18 -10.34 -8.10 -7.92
N ALA A 19 -10.66 -8.17 -9.21
CA ALA A 19 -10.70 -9.41 -9.98
C ALA A 19 -9.33 -10.06 -10.17
N ALA A 20 -8.26 -9.25 -10.23
CA ALA A 20 -6.89 -9.70 -10.44
C ALA A 20 -6.09 -9.95 -9.14
N CYS A 21 -6.61 -9.52 -7.99
CA CYS A 21 -5.99 -9.69 -6.67
C CYS A 21 -5.83 -11.18 -6.34
N THR A 22 -4.61 -11.62 -6.08
CA THR A 22 -4.32 -13.03 -5.78
C THR A 22 -4.06 -13.28 -4.31
N ALA A 23 -3.73 -12.25 -3.54
CA ALA A 23 -3.38 -12.37 -2.13
C ALA A 23 -3.67 -11.09 -1.34
N VAL A 24 -3.95 -11.27 -0.05
CA VAL A 24 -4.10 -10.18 0.92
C VAL A 24 -3.24 -10.51 2.13
N ALA A 25 -2.27 -9.66 2.45
CA ALA A 25 -1.51 -9.73 3.69
C ALA A 25 -2.22 -8.90 4.76
N VAL A 26 -2.35 -9.47 5.96
CA VAL A 26 -2.94 -8.80 7.13
C VAL A 26 -1.90 -8.71 8.23
N THR A 27 -1.61 -7.50 8.70
CA THR A 27 -0.61 -7.26 9.75
C THR A 27 -1.18 -6.38 10.85
N HIS A 28 -0.59 -6.47 12.05
CA HIS A 28 -0.92 -5.66 13.21
C HIS A 28 0.38 -5.12 13.83
N GLY A 29 0.43 -3.82 14.12
CA GLY A 29 1.58 -3.18 14.78
C GLY A 29 2.87 -3.19 13.96
N PHE A 30 2.80 -3.43 12.65
CA PHE A 30 3.98 -3.63 11.82
C PHE A 30 4.58 -2.30 11.32
N THR A 31 5.82 -2.04 11.74
CA THR A 31 6.72 -1.01 11.19
C THR A 31 7.89 -1.70 10.50
N GLY A 32 7.69 -2.11 9.24
CA GLY A 32 8.72 -2.77 8.45
C GLY A 32 9.86 -1.84 8.07
N SER A 33 11.09 -2.38 8.02
CA SER A 33 12.23 -1.69 7.41
C SER A 33 12.01 -1.48 5.91
N PRO A 34 12.67 -0.49 5.28
CA PRO A 34 12.61 -0.30 3.83
C PRO A 34 12.90 -1.61 3.06
N HIS A 35 12.00 -1.97 2.14
CA HIS A 35 12.10 -3.20 1.36
C HIS A 35 11.45 -3.09 -0.02
N ILE A 36 11.62 -4.13 -0.84
CA ILE A 36 11.05 -4.28 -2.18
C ILE A 36 10.29 -5.60 -2.26
N ASP A 37 9.08 -5.57 -2.78
CA ASP A 37 8.24 -6.75 -3.01
C ASP A 37 8.63 -7.47 -4.30
N ARG A 38 9.65 -8.32 -4.21
CA ARG A 38 10.22 -9.01 -5.37
C ARG A 38 9.27 -10.00 -6.05
N GLN A 39 8.22 -10.44 -5.36
CA GLN A 39 7.27 -11.42 -5.87
C GLN A 39 6.02 -10.78 -6.50
N ASN A 40 5.87 -9.45 -6.38
CA ASN A 40 4.71 -8.77 -6.95
C ASN A 40 4.85 -8.67 -8.47
N VAL A 41 3.81 -9.06 -9.20
CA VAL A 41 3.74 -8.91 -10.66
C VAL A 41 3.10 -7.57 -11.08
N GLY A 42 2.77 -6.71 -10.12
CA GLY A 42 2.18 -5.40 -10.33
C GLY A 42 2.18 -4.55 -9.04
N PRO A 43 1.53 -3.37 -9.04
CA PRO A 43 1.37 -2.56 -7.84
C PRO A 43 0.47 -3.25 -6.80
N PHE A 44 0.47 -2.75 -5.58
CA PHE A 44 -0.44 -3.16 -4.52
C PHE A 44 -1.38 -2.02 -4.11
N TYR A 45 -2.47 -2.38 -3.46
CA TYR A 45 -3.28 -1.47 -2.66
C TYR A 45 -3.04 -1.69 -1.18
N GLY A 46 -2.87 -0.62 -0.41
CA GLY A 46 -2.75 -0.65 1.05
C GLY A 46 -3.94 0.02 1.71
N LEU A 47 -4.44 -0.60 2.79
CA LEU A 47 -5.44 -0.05 3.69
C LEU A 47 -4.92 -0.19 5.11
N ALA A 48 -4.94 0.90 5.88
CA ALA A 48 -4.63 0.92 7.30
C ALA A 48 -5.88 1.29 8.11
N LEU A 49 -6.09 0.60 9.23
CA LEU A 49 -7.23 0.79 10.14
C LEU A 49 -6.70 0.84 11.59
N GLY A 50 -7.50 1.40 12.51
CA GLY A 50 -7.13 1.55 13.91
C GLY A 50 -7.22 3.02 14.36
N ASP A 51 -6.63 3.31 15.51
CA ASP A 51 -6.74 4.61 16.20
C ASP A 51 -5.45 5.45 16.18
N PHE A 52 -4.44 5.04 15.42
CA PHE A 52 -3.20 5.82 15.18
C PHE A 52 -3.49 7.21 14.59
N GLU A 53 -2.61 8.18 14.80
CA GLU A 53 -2.85 9.59 14.45
C GLU A 53 -2.91 9.83 12.92
N ASP A 54 -3.78 10.76 12.48
CA ASP A 54 -3.82 11.20 11.08
C ASP A 54 -2.48 11.84 10.67
N GLY A 55 -2.04 11.59 9.43
CA GLY A 55 -0.74 12.07 8.93
C GLY A 55 0.47 11.34 9.52
N THR A 56 0.26 10.16 10.11
CA THR A 56 1.30 9.23 10.54
C THR A 56 1.03 7.84 9.96
N GLY A 57 2.00 6.93 10.02
CA GLY A 57 1.77 5.53 9.59
C GLY A 57 1.45 5.37 8.10
N GLU A 58 1.76 6.37 7.26
CA GLU A 58 1.58 6.31 5.80
C GLU A 58 2.51 5.27 5.17
N VAL A 59 2.19 4.84 3.94
CA VAL A 59 3.15 4.08 3.12
C VAL A 59 4.06 5.08 2.43
N VAL A 60 5.35 5.04 2.75
CA VAL A 60 6.38 5.85 2.10
C VAL A 60 7.03 5.02 1.00
N VAL A 61 7.17 5.60 -0.19
CA VAL A 61 7.81 4.95 -1.33
C VAL A 61 8.78 5.90 -2.03
N GLU A 62 9.92 5.37 -2.45
CA GLU A 62 10.90 6.12 -3.26
C GLU A 62 10.41 6.30 -4.70
N CYS A 63 10.14 7.54 -5.11
CA CYS A 63 9.87 7.89 -6.50
C CYS A 63 11.16 8.14 -7.30
N SER A 64 12.23 8.58 -6.61
CA SER A 64 13.59 8.71 -7.11
C SER A 64 14.57 8.77 -5.93
N ALA A 65 15.86 8.88 -6.21
CA ALA A 65 16.89 9.07 -5.19
C ALA A 65 16.73 10.34 -4.31
N ARG A 66 15.82 11.26 -4.67
CA ARG A 66 15.59 12.53 -3.94
C ARG A 66 14.13 12.80 -3.62
N ILE A 67 13.20 11.97 -4.09
CA ILE A 67 11.76 12.24 -3.99
C ILE A 67 11.10 11.03 -3.34
N LEU A 68 10.44 11.28 -2.21
CA LEU A 68 9.59 10.32 -1.53
C LEU A 68 8.13 10.72 -1.74
N ALA A 69 7.27 9.74 -1.99
CA ALA A 69 5.83 9.93 -1.85
C ALA A 69 5.37 9.31 -0.53
N LYS A 70 4.46 10.01 0.16
CA LYS A 70 3.75 9.50 1.33
C LYS A 70 2.30 9.25 0.93
N VAL A 71 1.87 8.00 0.99
CA VAL A 71 0.53 7.58 0.62
C VAL A 71 -0.27 7.31 1.89
N ASP A 72 -1.24 8.18 2.15
CA ASP A 72 -2.18 8.01 3.26
C ASP A 72 -3.09 6.81 2.99
N THR A 73 -3.01 5.81 3.88
CA THR A 73 -3.81 4.59 3.82
C THR A 73 -4.79 4.48 4.99
N LYS A 74 -4.87 5.49 5.87
CA LYS A 74 -5.75 5.43 7.04
C LYS A 74 -7.21 5.59 6.62
N GLY A 75 -7.98 4.52 6.81
CA GLY A 75 -9.39 4.44 6.44
C GLY A 75 -9.66 4.55 4.93
N ARG A 76 -8.64 4.37 4.09
CA ARG A 76 -8.73 4.52 2.63
C ARG A 76 -7.75 3.60 1.91
N LEU A 77 -8.06 3.26 0.66
CA LEU A 77 -7.20 2.43 -0.19
C LEU A 77 -6.23 3.32 -0.96
N GLY A 78 -4.93 3.20 -0.65
CA GLY A 78 -3.84 3.86 -1.37
C GLY A 78 -3.10 2.89 -2.28
N ARG A 79 -2.75 3.32 -3.50
CA ARG A 79 -2.08 2.47 -4.50
C ARG A 79 -0.59 2.81 -4.60
N VAL A 80 0.26 1.81 -4.45
CA VAL A 80 1.73 1.95 -4.49
C VAL A 80 2.32 0.82 -5.32
N ASP A 81 3.35 1.12 -6.11
CA ASP A 81 4.15 0.06 -6.72
C ASP A 81 5.24 -0.42 -5.74
N GLY A 82 4.95 -1.50 -5.00
CA GLY A 82 5.85 -2.10 -4.01
C GLY A 82 7.16 -2.67 -4.59
N ARG A 83 7.33 -2.64 -5.91
CA ARG A 83 8.59 -2.99 -6.58
C ARG A 83 9.65 -1.88 -6.44
N PHE A 84 9.28 -0.73 -5.90
CA PHE A 84 10.18 0.32 -5.43
C PHE A 84 10.43 0.20 -3.91
N PRO A 85 11.57 0.66 -3.38
CA PRO A 85 11.82 0.71 -1.94
C PRO A 85 10.70 1.45 -1.20
N HIS A 86 10.10 0.80 -0.22
CA HIS A 86 9.01 1.37 0.56
C HIS A 86 9.00 0.86 2.01
N TRP A 87 8.35 1.63 2.88
CA TRP A 87 8.19 1.34 4.31
C TRP A 87 6.96 2.05 4.88
N VAL A 88 6.62 1.73 6.13
CA VAL A 88 5.57 2.44 6.87
C VAL A 88 6.22 3.58 7.65
N ALA A 89 5.71 4.81 7.49
CA ALA A 89 6.16 5.97 8.26
C ALA A 89 5.95 5.74 9.78
N PRO A 90 6.72 6.40 10.65
CA PRO A 90 6.50 6.32 12.09
C PRO A 90 5.07 6.71 12.47
N TYR A 91 4.52 6.04 13.48
CA TYR A 91 3.29 6.37 14.20
C TYR A 91 3.49 6.00 15.67
N ASP A 92 2.58 6.43 16.57
CA ASP A 92 2.67 6.08 17.99
C ASP A 92 2.51 4.56 18.18
N ALA A 93 3.54 3.92 18.76
CA ALA A 93 3.58 2.47 18.96
C ALA A 93 2.56 1.98 20.01
N GLU A 94 2.03 2.87 20.84
CA GLU A 94 0.96 2.57 21.80
C GLU A 94 -0.43 2.58 21.16
N ARG A 95 -0.55 2.97 19.88
CA ARG A 95 -1.79 2.98 19.11
C ARG A 95 -1.95 1.72 18.27
N GLU A 96 -3.21 1.37 17.99
CA GLU A 96 -3.52 0.25 17.12
C GLU A 96 -3.41 0.66 15.65
N ARG A 97 -2.65 -0.14 14.90
CA ARG A 97 -2.61 -0.07 13.44
C ARG A 97 -2.66 -1.48 12.86
N TYR A 98 -3.78 -1.78 12.21
CA TYR A 98 -3.97 -2.94 11.35
C TYR A 98 -3.71 -2.53 9.91
N SER A 99 -3.18 -3.43 9.09
CA SER A 99 -3.10 -3.17 7.65
C SER A 99 -3.52 -4.37 6.81
N LEU A 100 -4.13 -4.06 5.67
CA LEU A 100 -4.47 -4.99 4.60
C LEU A 100 -3.72 -4.55 3.35
N ILE A 101 -2.84 -5.41 2.83
CA ILE A 101 -2.11 -5.18 1.58
C ILE A 101 -2.63 -6.16 0.52
N TYR A 102 -3.19 -5.63 -0.56
CA TYR A 102 -3.78 -6.38 -1.67
C TYR A 102 -2.78 -6.39 -2.84
N TYR A 103 -2.36 -7.58 -3.28
CA TYR A 103 -1.31 -7.69 -4.29
C TYR A 103 -1.50 -8.91 -5.19
N GLN A 104 -0.70 -8.93 -6.26
CA GLN A 104 -0.72 -9.95 -7.29
C GLN A 104 0.63 -10.64 -7.34
N THR A 105 0.64 -11.97 -7.26
CA THR A 105 1.85 -12.82 -7.40
C THR A 105 1.79 -13.75 -8.60
N ALA A 106 0.67 -13.74 -9.33
CA ALA A 106 0.44 -14.54 -10.52
C ALA A 106 -0.40 -13.75 -11.55
N GLY A 107 -0.46 -14.25 -12.79
CA GLY A 107 -1.07 -13.55 -13.92
C GLY A 107 -0.03 -12.80 -14.77
N ASP A 108 -0.51 -11.96 -15.68
CA ASP A 108 0.36 -11.19 -16.57
C ASP A 108 1.08 -10.09 -15.78
N ALA A 109 2.42 -10.11 -15.86
CA ALA A 109 3.22 -9.08 -15.22
C ALA A 109 2.94 -7.71 -15.84
N ARG A 110 2.51 -6.77 -14.99
CA ARG A 110 2.33 -5.37 -15.38
C ARG A 110 3.70 -4.71 -15.50
N PRO A 111 3.93 -3.88 -16.53
CA PRO A 111 5.14 -3.06 -16.61
C PRO A 111 5.38 -2.27 -15.32
N VAL A 112 6.64 -2.11 -14.93
CA VAL A 112 7.02 -1.21 -13.84
C VAL A 112 6.85 0.22 -14.34
N GLY A 113 6.00 0.99 -13.66
CA GLY A 113 5.67 2.38 -14.01
C GLY A 113 6.18 3.34 -12.94
N ALA A 114 5.35 4.31 -12.57
CA ALA A 114 5.63 5.21 -11.45
C ALA A 114 5.44 4.50 -10.10
N ALA A 115 6.18 4.94 -9.07
CA ALA A 115 6.06 4.44 -7.70
C ALA A 115 4.68 4.71 -7.07
N VAL A 116 4.05 5.81 -7.48
CA VAL A 116 2.69 6.21 -7.10
C VAL A 116 1.91 6.64 -8.33
N PHE A 117 0.59 6.52 -8.25
CA PHE A 117 -0.32 6.73 -9.38
C PHE A 117 -0.92 8.15 -9.41
N GLU A 118 -0.69 8.93 -8.35
CA GLU A 118 -0.75 10.39 -8.33
C GLU A 118 0.66 10.90 -8.03
N VAL A 119 1.30 11.51 -9.02
CA VAL A 119 2.67 12.02 -8.86
C VAL A 119 2.62 13.32 -8.05
N PRO A 120 3.32 13.40 -6.90
CA PRO A 120 3.46 14.67 -6.19
C PRO A 120 4.16 15.66 -7.11
N THR A 121 3.48 16.75 -7.48
CA THR A 121 4.15 17.89 -8.11
C THR A 121 5.08 18.50 -7.08
N SER A 122 6.36 18.67 -7.41
CA SER A 122 7.31 19.37 -6.53
C SER A 122 6.74 20.74 -6.17
N THR A 123 6.39 20.95 -4.91
CA THR A 123 6.28 22.31 -4.36
C THR A 123 7.70 22.73 -3.99
N GLU A 124 8.20 23.75 -4.70
CA GLU A 124 9.41 24.50 -4.33
C GLU A 124 9.29 25.12 -2.92
#